data_AF-A0A517QWK2-F1
#
_entry.id   AF-A0A517QWK2-F1
#
_cell.length_a   1.000
_cell.length_b   1.000
_cell.length_c   1.000
_cell.angle_alpha   90.00
_cell.angle_beta   90.00
_cell.angle_gamma   90.00
#
_symmetry.space_group_name_H-M   'P 1'
#
loop_
_entity.id
_entity.type
_entity.pdbx_description
1 polymer ?
#
loop_
_entity_poly.entity_id
_entity_poly.type
_entity_poly.pdbx_seq_one_letter_code
_entity_poly.pdbx_strand_id
1 'polypeptide(L)'
;MSRSRSEPPVFRWLWLVGCLTISAGLALQGLGFGLSAGPAPALAASTVEGPAEPFSRPIEDIRLGHRVLGENPLAEEVEHGPEPDASWRAVTLKLDDLTVELLRPRTWLEAHDASVGSHVDLDMPELGAFGAAEVIAIAACPPIEAGAGHVVTGRFVHTSDAPLINLTVEGDDTPTGVTANHPYWSVDRQDFIPAGDLNIGEQVDTLHGPRLITAITPRGPPETVYNLEVLGQHVYRAGDAGVLVHNTCNQEILFSQPNMKPRFRIDGPNPLIRGRSVADVAADLRSGKLKPDDVTVYFFRHKGKYYTANNRTLAALALAGKKPTKTLQVRTTKKLRKAIEKMETLGGSGRVIPVTELRDGGRWLFDILLPIAD
;
A
#
# COMPACT_ATOMS: atom_id res chain seq x y z
N MET A 1 -5.20 -48.71 -11.85
CA MET A 1 -5.83 -47.78 -10.89
C MET A 1 -4.78 -46.80 -10.41
N SER A 2 -4.79 -45.57 -10.94
CA SER A 2 -4.08 -44.41 -10.40
C SER A 2 -4.43 -43.23 -11.33
N ARG A 3 -5.37 -42.37 -10.91
CA ARG A 3 -5.82 -41.18 -11.65
C ARG A 3 -4.92 -40.02 -11.22
N SER A 4 -4.12 -39.47 -12.12
CA SER A 4 -3.49 -38.15 -11.91
C SER A 4 -4.55 -37.08 -12.17
N ARG A 5 -4.89 -36.29 -11.16
CA ARG A 5 -5.76 -35.10 -11.31
C ARG A 5 -4.87 -33.92 -11.73
N SER A 6 -5.14 -33.36 -12.88
CA SER A 6 -4.72 -32.01 -13.28
C SER A 6 -5.62 -31.00 -12.59
N GLU A 7 -5.09 -30.07 -11.79
CA GLU A 7 -5.88 -28.96 -11.23
C GLU A 7 -5.89 -27.73 -12.18
N PRO A 8 -6.71 -26.69 -11.95
CA PRO A 8 -6.94 -25.57 -12.86
C PRO A 8 -6.13 -24.29 -12.49
N PRO A 9 -6.11 -23.25 -13.35
CA PRO A 9 -5.29 -22.05 -13.12
C PRO A 9 -5.83 -21.20 -11.95
N VAL A 10 -4.93 -20.87 -11.01
CA VAL A 10 -5.22 -20.09 -9.80
C VAL A 10 -5.13 -18.60 -10.12
N PHE A 11 -6.27 -17.90 -10.09
CA PHE A 11 -6.35 -16.44 -10.17
C PHE A 11 -5.89 -15.83 -8.83
N ARG A 12 -4.90 -14.92 -8.89
CA ARG A 12 -4.44 -14.11 -7.75
C ARG A 12 -5.48 -13.03 -7.48
N TRP A 13 -6.18 -13.14 -6.36
CA TRP A 13 -7.16 -12.15 -5.90
C TRP A 13 -6.69 -11.50 -4.59
N LEU A 14 -6.66 -10.16 -4.59
CA LEU A 14 -6.82 -9.23 -3.46
C LEU A 14 -6.13 -9.64 -2.14
N TRP A 15 -4.91 -9.16 -1.92
CA TRP A 15 -4.26 -9.24 -0.61
C TRP A 15 -4.59 -8.04 0.28
N LEU A 16 -5.36 -8.30 1.34
CA LEU A 16 -4.94 -8.04 2.71
C LEU A 16 -5.25 -9.33 3.51
N VAL A 17 -4.23 -9.84 4.22
CA VAL A 17 -4.19 -11.04 5.11
C VAL A 17 -3.82 -12.42 4.50
N GLY A 18 -2.55 -12.80 4.67
CA GLY A 18 -2.05 -14.12 5.17
C GLY A 18 -2.22 -15.49 4.44
N CYS A 19 -1.22 -15.88 3.63
CA CYS A 19 -0.59 -17.22 3.41
C CYS A 19 -1.34 -18.57 3.59
N LEU A 20 -1.40 -19.42 2.53
CA LEU A 20 -0.63 -20.69 2.41
C LEU A 20 -0.76 -21.36 1.02
N THR A 21 0.32 -22.01 0.59
CA THR A 21 0.54 -22.69 -0.71
C THR A 21 -0.03 -24.10 -0.80
N ILE A 22 -0.50 -24.54 -1.99
CA ILE A 22 -0.11 -25.77 -2.74
C ILE A 22 -0.75 -25.71 -4.15
N SER A 23 -0.11 -26.37 -5.11
CA SER A 23 -0.19 -26.19 -6.57
C SER A 23 -0.66 -27.44 -7.33
N ALA A 24 -1.33 -27.21 -8.46
CA ALA A 24 -1.30 -27.85 -9.79
C ALA A 24 -2.55 -27.33 -10.56
N GLY A 25 -2.78 -27.45 -11.87
CA GLY A 25 -2.13 -28.13 -12.98
C GLY A 25 -2.54 -27.49 -14.33
N LEU A 26 -2.14 -28.18 -15.39
CA LEU A 26 -2.42 -27.90 -16.80
C LEU A 26 -3.52 -28.84 -17.33
N ALA A 27 -4.35 -28.38 -18.27
CA ALA A 27 -4.62 -29.12 -19.52
C ALA A 27 -5.28 -28.23 -20.59
N LEU A 28 -4.93 -28.53 -21.83
CA LEU A 28 -5.19 -27.80 -23.07
C LEU A 28 -6.33 -28.45 -23.89
N GLN A 29 -6.89 -27.67 -24.83
CA GLN A 29 -7.61 -28.03 -26.08
C GLN A 29 -9.13 -28.21 -26.09
N GLY A 30 -9.76 -27.52 -27.06
CA GLY A 30 -11.10 -27.81 -27.58
C GLY A 30 -11.55 -26.81 -28.63
N LEU A 31 -11.31 -27.12 -29.91
CA LEU A 31 -11.75 -26.40 -31.11
C LEU A 31 -13.28 -26.30 -31.24
N GLY A 32 -13.76 -25.20 -31.84
CA GLY A 32 -15.14 -25.07 -32.33
C GLY A 32 -15.29 -23.90 -33.30
N PHE A 33 -15.12 -24.15 -34.59
CA PHE A 33 -15.46 -23.24 -35.69
C PHE A 33 -16.98 -23.09 -35.83
N GLY A 34 -17.43 -21.89 -36.22
CA GLY A 34 -18.80 -21.67 -36.69
C GLY A 34 -19.07 -20.21 -37.06
N LEU A 35 -18.60 -19.78 -38.23
CA LEU A 35 -19.08 -18.57 -38.88
C LEU A 35 -20.43 -18.85 -39.55
N SER A 36 -21.42 -18.01 -39.31
CA SER A 36 -22.49 -17.75 -40.29
C SER A 36 -23.00 -16.32 -40.11
N ALA A 37 -22.74 -15.50 -41.11
CA ALA A 37 -23.23 -14.14 -41.25
C ALA A 37 -24.69 -14.15 -41.77
N GLY A 38 -25.52 -13.28 -41.20
CA GLY A 38 -26.79 -12.84 -41.76
C GLY A 38 -26.93 -11.32 -41.57
N PRO A 39 -27.46 -10.56 -42.54
CA PRO A 39 -27.41 -9.11 -42.50
C PRO A 39 -28.50 -8.55 -41.58
N ALA A 40 -28.14 -7.56 -40.76
CA ALA A 40 -29.09 -6.73 -40.02
C ALA A 40 -29.08 -5.29 -40.59
N PRO A 41 -30.22 -4.59 -40.60
CA PRO A 41 -30.42 -3.38 -41.39
C PRO A 41 -29.87 -2.10 -40.72
N ALA A 42 -29.52 -1.15 -41.59
CA ALA A 42 -29.38 0.30 -41.42
C ALA A 42 -29.01 0.84 -40.01
N LEU A 43 -27.75 1.29 -39.88
CA LEU A 43 -27.31 2.19 -38.81
C LEU A 43 -28.14 3.48 -38.84
N ALA A 44 -28.95 3.68 -37.80
CA ALA A 44 -29.19 5.02 -37.30
C ALA A 44 -27.85 5.53 -36.75
N ALA A 45 -27.40 6.70 -37.21
CA ALA A 45 -26.25 7.37 -36.66
C ALA A 45 -26.54 7.75 -35.20
N SER A 46 -26.15 6.87 -34.28
CA SER A 46 -26.03 7.22 -32.87
C SER A 46 -24.88 8.21 -32.80
N THR A 47 -25.19 9.46 -32.51
CA THR A 47 -24.21 10.43 -32.06
C THR A 47 -23.48 9.81 -30.88
N VAL A 48 -22.22 9.41 -31.09
CA VAL A 48 -21.33 9.03 -30.01
C VAL A 48 -21.09 10.34 -29.24
N GLU A 49 -21.80 10.51 -28.11
CA GLU A 49 -21.40 11.49 -27.12
C GLU A 49 -19.91 11.24 -26.84
N GLY A 50 -19.08 12.26 -27.06
CA GLY A 50 -17.68 12.20 -26.68
C GLY A 50 -17.56 11.87 -25.18
N PRO A 51 -16.43 11.32 -24.74
CA PRO A 51 -16.24 11.04 -23.31
C PRO A 51 -16.55 12.32 -22.53
N ALA A 52 -17.51 12.23 -21.60
CA ALA A 52 -17.87 13.35 -20.74
C ALA A 52 -16.60 13.87 -20.06
N GLU A 53 -16.42 15.19 -20.07
CA GLU A 53 -15.32 15.84 -19.35
C GLU A 53 -15.33 15.34 -17.89
N PRO A 54 -14.16 15.00 -17.34
CA PRO A 54 -14.09 14.50 -15.98
C PRO A 54 -14.56 15.58 -15.01
N PHE A 55 -15.37 15.19 -14.03
CA PHE A 55 -15.86 16.09 -12.99
C PHE A 55 -15.41 15.60 -11.61
N SER A 56 -15.09 16.55 -10.72
CA SER A 56 -14.71 16.23 -9.35
C SER A 56 -15.95 15.97 -8.48
N ARG A 57 -15.78 15.12 -7.46
CA ARG A 57 -16.76 14.90 -6.39
C ARG A 57 -16.06 15.12 -5.05
N PRO A 58 -16.73 15.70 -4.04
CA PRO A 58 -16.22 15.69 -2.67
C PRO A 58 -15.92 14.25 -2.24
N ILE A 59 -14.78 14.02 -1.58
CA ILE A 59 -14.35 12.67 -1.22
C ILE A 59 -15.32 12.01 -0.24
N GLU A 60 -15.97 12.81 0.61
CA GLU A 60 -17.04 12.40 1.51
C GLU A 60 -18.29 11.88 0.79
N ASP A 61 -18.46 12.18 -0.50
CA ASP A 61 -19.60 11.75 -1.35
C ASP A 61 -19.27 10.56 -2.25
N ILE A 62 -18.00 10.16 -2.33
CA ILE A 62 -17.61 8.96 -3.08
C ILE A 62 -18.16 7.71 -2.39
N ARG A 63 -18.72 6.77 -3.16
CA ARG A 63 -19.29 5.52 -2.64
C ARG A 63 -18.68 4.33 -3.38
N LEU A 64 -18.83 3.15 -2.80
CA LEU A 64 -18.50 1.90 -3.46
C LEU A 64 -19.20 1.79 -4.81
N GLY A 65 -18.47 1.36 -5.85
CA GLY A 65 -18.97 1.23 -7.21
C GLY A 65 -18.87 2.51 -8.07
N HIS A 66 -18.57 3.67 -7.47
CA HIS A 66 -18.18 4.86 -8.26
C HIS A 66 -16.85 4.63 -8.97
N ARG A 67 -16.57 5.45 -9.99
CA ARG A 67 -15.25 5.47 -10.65
C ARG A 67 -14.44 6.70 -10.30
N VAL A 68 -13.13 6.51 -10.18
CA VAL A 68 -12.13 7.58 -10.03
C VAL A 68 -11.05 7.43 -11.07
N LEU A 69 -10.47 8.55 -11.51
CA LEU A 69 -9.36 8.57 -12.46
C LEU A 69 -8.03 8.32 -11.75
N GLY A 70 -7.05 7.78 -12.47
CA GLY A 70 -5.71 7.52 -11.99
C GLY A 70 -5.12 6.31 -12.71
N GLU A 71 -3.86 6.40 -13.11
CA GLU A 71 -3.08 5.26 -13.62
C GLU A 71 -1.79 5.23 -12.82
N ASN A 72 -1.47 4.08 -12.21
CA ASN A 72 -0.28 3.95 -11.40
C ASN A 72 0.96 3.92 -12.29
N PRO A 73 1.92 4.85 -12.12
CA PRO A 73 3.15 4.85 -12.90
C PRO A 73 4.05 3.64 -12.60
N LEU A 74 3.86 2.98 -11.46
CA LEU A 74 4.60 1.80 -11.02
C LEU A 74 3.84 0.52 -11.43
N ALA A 75 4.16 -0.02 -12.60
CA ALA A 75 3.48 -1.18 -13.19
C ALA A 75 3.52 -2.43 -12.29
N GLU A 76 4.55 -2.58 -11.46
CA GLU A 76 4.67 -3.67 -10.48
C GLU A 76 3.65 -3.60 -9.33
N GLU A 77 3.09 -2.43 -9.06
CA GLU A 77 2.05 -2.21 -8.05
C GLU A 77 0.64 -2.38 -8.62
N VAL A 78 0.50 -2.42 -9.96
CA VAL A 78 -0.79 -2.63 -10.61
C VAL A 78 -1.23 -4.09 -10.45
N GLU A 79 -2.40 -4.27 -9.85
CA GLU A 79 -3.08 -5.54 -9.71
C GLU A 79 -4.12 -5.75 -10.82
N HIS A 80 -4.20 -6.98 -11.31
CA HIS A 80 -5.23 -7.39 -12.26
C HIS A 80 -6.24 -8.29 -11.58
N GLY A 81 -7.46 -7.80 -11.47
CA GLY A 81 -8.63 -8.55 -11.05
C GLY A 81 -9.82 -8.15 -11.93
N PRO A 82 -10.84 -9.01 -12.08
CA PRO A 82 -12.05 -8.61 -12.76
C PRO A 82 -12.81 -7.58 -11.94
N GLU A 83 -13.59 -6.76 -12.62
CA GLU A 83 -14.44 -5.76 -11.97
C GLU A 83 -15.52 -6.42 -11.09
N PRO A 84 -15.96 -5.73 -10.02
CA PRO A 84 -17.08 -6.19 -9.21
C PRO A 84 -18.34 -6.42 -10.04
N ASP A 85 -19.07 -7.49 -9.71
CA ASP A 85 -20.36 -7.82 -10.32
C ASP A 85 -21.41 -8.11 -9.23
N ALA A 86 -22.62 -8.51 -9.65
CA ALA A 86 -23.72 -8.81 -8.72
C ALA A 86 -23.43 -9.94 -7.71
N SER A 87 -22.40 -10.76 -7.96
CA SER A 87 -21.96 -11.79 -7.03
C SER A 87 -21.20 -11.22 -5.83
N TRP A 88 -20.63 -10.02 -5.94
CA TRP A 88 -19.91 -9.33 -4.87
C TRP A 88 -20.85 -8.78 -3.81
N ARG A 89 -20.28 -8.43 -2.65
CA ARG A 89 -21.02 -7.87 -1.53
C ARG A 89 -20.31 -6.64 -1.00
N ALA A 90 -21.10 -5.64 -0.62
CA ALA A 90 -20.63 -4.50 0.14
C ALA A 90 -20.61 -4.88 1.62
N VAL A 91 -19.43 -4.88 2.22
CA VAL A 91 -19.18 -5.25 3.62
C VAL A 91 -18.80 -4.00 4.37
N THR A 92 -19.54 -3.68 5.43
CA THR A 92 -19.22 -2.57 6.33
C THR A 92 -18.62 -3.13 7.62
N LEU A 93 -17.42 -2.67 7.96
CA LEU A 93 -16.67 -3.07 9.14
C LEU A 93 -16.48 -1.85 10.05
N LYS A 94 -16.45 -2.09 11.36
CA LYS A 94 -16.18 -1.06 12.37
C LYS A 94 -15.05 -1.52 13.29
N LEU A 95 -14.07 -0.65 13.48
CA LEU A 95 -12.99 -0.82 14.45
C LEU A 95 -12.73 0.52 15.13
N ASP A 96 -13.06 0.62 16.41
CA ASP A 96 -13.00 1.88 17.17
C ASP A 96 -13.72 3.03 16.42
N ASP A 97 -13.03 4.11 16.05
CA ASP A 97 -13.57 5.23 15.27
C ASP A 97 -13.52 4.99 13.75
N LEU A 98 -12.68 4.07 13.27
CA LEU A 98 -12.57 3.70 11.86
C LEU A 98 -13.82 2.97 11.37
N THR A 99 -14.38 3.48 10.28
CA THR A 99 -15.42 2.81 9.49
C THR A 99 -14.83 2.42 8.15
N VAL A 100 -14.99 1.15 7.78
CA VAL A 100 -14.48 0.60 6.53
C VAL A 100 -15.63 0.03 5.72
N GLU A 101 -15.74 0.40 4.46
CA GLU A 101 -16.67 -0.18 3.51
C GLU A 101 -15.87 -0.84 2.40
N LEU A 102 -16.12 -2.12 2.09
CA LEU A 102 -15.40 -2.87 1.07
C LEU A 102 -16.36 -3.58 0.12
N LEU A 103 -16.07 -3.56 -1.18
CA LEU A 103 -16.59 -4.51 -2.15
C LEU A 103 -15.68 -5.73 -2.17
N ARG A 104 -16.25 -6.90 -1.85
CA ARG A 104 -15.54 -8.19 -1.87
C ARG A 104 -16.37 -9.29 -2.51
N PRO A 105 -15.75 -10.26 -3.19
CA PRO A 105 -16.45 -11.43 -3.68
C PRO A 105 -16.94 -12.32 -2.52
N ARG A 106 -17.96 -13.14 -2.76
CA ARG A 106 -18.47 -14.09 -1.75
C ARG A 106 -17.43 -15.06 -1.22
N THR A 107 -16.49 -15.46 -2.06
CA THR A 107 -15.38 -16.33 -1.66
C THR A 107 -14.49 -15.69 -0.60
N TRP A 108 -14.35 -14.35 -0.61
CA TRP A 108 -13.63 -13.63 0.43
C TRP A 108 -14.41 -13.68 1.76
N LEU A 109 -15.73 -13.48 1.72
CA LEU A 109 -16.58 -13.57 2.92
C LEU A 109 -16.49 -14.97 3.56
N GLU A 110 -16.55 -16.02 2.74
CA GLU A 110 -16.41 -17.41 3.20
C GLU A 110 -15.04 -17.69 3.79
N ALA A 111 -13.96 -17.20 3.16
CA ALA A 111 -12.59 -17.40 3.65
C ALA A 111 -12.30 -16.71 4.99
N HIS A 112 -13.06 -15.65 5.32
CA HIS A 112 -12.89 -14.87 6.55
C HIS A 112 -14.00 -15.11 7.57
N ASP A 113 -14.88 -16.11 7.34
CA ASP A 113 -16.06 -16.36 8.17
C ASP A 113 -16.87 -15.07 8.46
N ALA A 114 -16.94 -14.20 7.46
CA ALA A 114 -17.52 -12.87 7.58
C ALA A 114 -19.05 -12.96 7.49
N SER A 115 -19.70 -12.71 8.61
CA SER A 115 -21.14 -12.66 8.79
C SER A 115 -21.47 -11.46 9.68
N VAL A 116 -22.66 -10.86 9.54
CA VAL A 116 -23.04 -9.73 10.39
C VAL A 116 -22.92 -10.13 11.88
N GLY A 117 -22.20 -9.33 12.66
CA GLY A 117 -21.86 -9.57 14.07
C GLY A 117 -20.61 -10.45 14.29
N SER A 118 -20.02 -11.03 13.24
CA SER A 118 -18.69 -11.65 13.34
C SER A 118 -17.60 -10.60 13.30
N HIS A 119 -16.35 -11.02 13.50
CA HIS A 119 -15.20 -10.12 13.45
C HIS A 119 -14.24 -10.59 12.36
N VAL A 120 -13.69 -9.63 11.62
CA VAL A 120 -12.63 -9.84 10.63
C VAL A 120 -11.40 -9.11 11.11
N ASP A 121 -10.25 -9.77 11.11
CA ASP A 121 -8.99 -9.12 11.47
C ASP A 121 -8.58 -8.13 10.37
N LEU A 122 -8.55 -6.84 10.72
CA LEU A 122 -7.97 -5.81 9.88
C LEU A 122 -6.48 -5.67 10.19
N ASP A 123 -5.68 -5.65 9.13
CA ASP A 123 -4.26 -5.31 9.15
C ASP A 123 -4.06 -4.12 8.20
N MET A 124 -4.47 -2.94 8.65
CA MET A 124 -4.49 -1.70 7.87
C MET A 124 -3.58 -0.68 8.52
N PRO A 125 -2.26 -0.90 8.43
CA PRO A 125 -1.32 -0.18 9.24
C PRO A 125 -1.31 1.32 8.92
N GLU A 126 -1.64 1.68 7.68
CA GLU A 126 -1.69 3.02 7.10
C GLU A 126 -2.73 3.93 7.73
N LEU A 127 -3.85 3.35 8.15
CA LEU A 127 -4.94 4.03 8.85
C LEU A 127 -4.79 3.91 10.37
N GLY A 128 -3.66 3.34 10.84
CA GLY A 128 -3.43 3.04 12.25
C GLY A 128 -4.31 1.93 12.81
N ALA A 129 -5.04 1.22 11.94
CA ALA A 129 -6.11 0.30 12.29
C ALA A 129 -5.67 -1.16 12.23
N PHE A 130 -5.70 -1.80 13.40
CA PHE A 130 -5.32 -3.20 13.55
C PHE A 130 -6.23 -3.89 14.54
N GLY A 131 -6.68 -5.08 14.19
CA GLY A 131 -7.40 -5.96 15.08
C GLY A 131 -8.76 -6.37 14.53
N ALA A 132 -9.48 -7.10 15.36
CA ALA A 132 -10.78 -7.67 15.05
C ALA A 132 -11.82 -6.55 14.86
N ALA A 133 -12.14 -6.23 13.61
CA ALA A 133 -13.19 -5.30 13.24
C ALA A 133 -14.53 -6.04 13.17
N GLU A 134 -15.57 -5.47 13.76
CA GLU A 134 -16.90 -6.04 13.73
C GLU A 134 -17.53 -5.84 12.34
N VAL A 135 -18.12 -6.90 11.79
CA VAL A 135 -18.93 -6.84 10.57
C VAL A 135 -20.30 -6.29 10.90
N ILE A 136 -20.53 -5.01 10.59
CA ILE A 136 -21.80 -4.32 10.90
C ILE A 136 -22.86 -4.60 9.86
N ALA A 137 -22.48 -4.71 8.59
CA ALA A 137 -23.43 -4.94 7.50
C ALA A 137 -22.79 -5.72 6.35
N ILE A 138 -23.63 -6.53 5.68
CA ILE A 138 -23.31 -7.15 4.40
C ILE A 138 -24.51 -6.89 3.48
N ALA A 139 -24.31 -6.07 2.46
CA ALA A 139 -25.32 -5.68 1.48
C ALA A 139 -24.99 -6.23 0.08
N ALA A 140 -25.96 -6.16 -0.83
CA ALA A 140 -25.71 -6.44 -2.25
C ALA A 140 -24.64 -5.50 -2.82
N CYS A 141 -23.92 -5.95 -3.86
CA CYS A 141 -23.08 -5.04 -4.63
C CYS A 141 -23.92 -3.86 -5.15
N PRO A 142 -23.53 -2.61 -4.91
CA PRO A 142 -24.17 -1.47 -5.53
C PRO A 142 -23.96 -1.51 -7.05
N PRO A 143 -24.77 -0.76 -7.83
CA PRO A 143 -24.50 -0.58 -9.25
C PRO A 143 -23.08 -0.05 -9.47
N ILE A 144 -22.35 -0.66 -10.40
CA ILE A 144 -21.04 -0.17 -10.81
C ILE A 144 -21.24 0.91 -11.86
N GLU A 145 -20.66 2.08 -11.61
CA GLU A 145 -20.73 3.23 -12.51
C GLU A 145 -20.08 2.88 -13.86
N ALA A 146 -20.73 3.29 -14.96
CA ALA A 146 -20.16 3.17 -16.30
C ALA A 146 -19.26 4.37 -16.60
N GLY A 147 -18.24 4.18 -17.43
CA GLY A 147 -17.36 5.26 -17.88
C GLY A 147 -15.89 4.96 -17.65
N ALA A 148 -15.07 6.01 -17.77
CA ALA A 148 -13.63 5.93 -17.60
C ALA A 148 -13.21 5.81 -16.12
N GLY A 149 -11.96 5.42 -15.91
CA GLY A 149 -11.38 5.26 -14.58
C GLY A 149 -11.69 3.91 -13.94
N HIS A 150 -11.33 3.82 -12.66
CA HIS A 150 -11.25 2.57 -11.91
C HIS A 150 -12.27 2.55 -10.78
N VAL A 151 -12.82 1.37 -10.52
CA VAL A 151 -13.91 1.19 -9.55
C VAL A 151 -13.38 1.38 -8.13
N VAL A 152 -14.08 2.19 -7.34
CA VAL A 152 -13.85 2.30 -5.90
C VAL A 152 -14.39 1.05 -5.23
N THR A 153 -13.48 0.21 -4.74
CA THR A 153 -13.75 -1.05 -4.03
C THR A 153 -13.62 -0.94 -2.53
N GLY A 154 -13.12 0.18 -2.02
CA GLY A 154 -13.06 0.42 -0.60
C GLY A 154 -13.15 1.89 -0.24
N ARG A 155 -13.68 2.16 0.94
CA ARG A 155 -13.78 3.49 1.52
C ARG A 155 -13.47 3.39 3.00
N PHE A 156 -12.61 4.27 3.47
CA PHE A 156 -12.13 4.30 4.85
C PHE A 156 -12.40 5.69 5.43
N VAL A 157 -13.04 5.73 6.59
CA VAL A 157 -13.44 6.99 7.25
C VAL A 157 -13.04 6.92 8.71
N HIS A 158 -12.18 7.84 9.15
CA HIS A 158 -11.76 7.93 10.54
C HIS A 158 -11.40 9.36 10.93
N THR A 159 -11.21 9.61 12.23
CA THR A 159 -10.69 10.90 12.70
C THR A 159 -9.17 10.81 12.77
N SER A 160 -8.47 11.76 12.15
CA SER A 160 -7.01 11.71 12.12
C SER A 160 -6.41 12.17 13.45
N ASP A 161 -5.79 11.26 14.21
CA ASP A 161 -4.93 11.63 15.34
C ASP A 161 -3.57 12.24 14.90
N ALA A 162 -3.25 12.14 13.61
CA ALA A 162 -2.03 12.69 13.03
C ALA A 162 -2.22 14.16 12.61
N PRO A 163 -1.16 14.99 12.70
CA PRO A 163 -1.19 16.34 12.16
C PRO A 163 -1.55 16.36 10.68
N LEU A 164 -2.52 17.20 10.34
CA LEU A 164 -2.90 17.49 8.97
C LEU A 164 -2.09 18.67 8.44
N ILE A 165 -1.91 18.69 7.13
CA ILE A 165 -1.33 19.81 6.39
C ILE A 165 -2.31 20.24 5.30
N ASN A 166 -2.24 21.53 4.95
CA ASN A 166 -2.79 22.06 3.72
C ASN A 166 -1.67 22.07 2.68
N LEU A 167 -1.89 21.36 1.57
CA LEU A 167 -1.00 21.33 0.42
C LEU A 167 -1.71 21.99 -0.76
N THR A 168 -1.06 22.98 -1.38
CA THR A 168 -1.58 23.73 -2.52
C THR A 168 -0.74 23.45 -3.76
N VAL A 169 -1.38 23.00 -4.83
CA VAL A 169 -0.77 22.82 -6.14
C VAL A 169 -1.16 23.98 -7.06
N GLU A 170 -0.28 24.33 -8.00
CA GLU A 170 -0.61 25.29 -9.04
C GLU A 170 -1.87 24.84 -9.80
N GLY A 171 -2.90 25.69 -9.78
CA GLY A 171 -4.21 25.38 -10.39
C GLY A 171 -5.28 24.97 -9.38
N ASP A 172 -4.93 24.76 -8.11
CA ASP A 172 -5.93 24.56 -7.06
C ASP A 172 -6.59 25.88 -6.65
N ASP A 173 -7.92 25.91 -6.60
CA ASP A 173 -8.68 27.02 -5.99
C ASP A 173 -8.63 26.90 -4.46
N THR A 174 -8.63 25.67 -3.94
CA THR A 174 -8.56 25.38 -2.51
C THR A 174 -7.45 24.37 -2.16
N PRO A 175 -6.73 24.56 -1.05
CA PRO A 175 -5.71 23.60 -0.62
C PRO A 175 -6.35 22.26 -0.25
N THR A 176 -5.68 21.17 -0.63
CA THR A 176 -6.07 19.83 -0.18
C THR A 176 -5.62 19.64 1.27
N GLY A 177 -6.56 19.30 2.15
CA GLY A 177 -6.29 18.89 3.52
C GLY A 177 -5.91 17.41 3.58
N VAL A 178 -4.70 17.10 4.02
CA VAL A 178 -4.15 15.74 3.95
C VAL A 178 -3.28 15.41 5.15
N THR A 179 -3.15 14.12 5.49
CA THR A 179 -2.15 13.67 6.46
C THR A 179 -0.74 13.80 5.87
N ALA A 180 0.24 14.19 6.69
CA ALA A 180 1.61 14.41 6.21
C ALA A 180 2.28 13.15 5.59
N ASN A 181 1.78 11.96 5.89
CA ASN A 181 2.29 10.69 5.36
C ASN A 181 1.59 10.21 4.07
N HIS A 182 0.56 10.91 3.60
CA HIS A 182 -0.18 10.48 2.41
C HIS A 182 0.67 10.73 1.15
N PRO A 183 0.83 9.77 0.23
CA PRO A 183 1.82 9.90 -0.83
C PRO A 183 1.25 10.55 -2.09
N TYR A 184 2.04 11.44 -2.66
CA TYR A 184 1.79 12.14 -3.91
C TYR A 184 2.84 11.70 -4.92
N TRP A 185 2.44 11.51 -6.18
CA TRP A 185 3.41 11.20 -7.22
C TRP A 185 4.23 12.45 -7.56
N SER A 186 5.53 12.41 -7.26
CA SER A 186 6.47 13.46 -7.65
C SER A 186 7.08 13.14 -9.00
N VAL A 187 6.88 14.05 -9.95
CA VAL A 187 7.43 13.94 -11.31
C VAL A 187 8.94 14.15 -11.29
N ASP A 188 9.45 15.03 -10.42
CA ASP A 188 10.89 15.30 -10.32
C ASP A 188 11.67 14.07 -9.84
N ARG A 189 11.02 13.27 -9.01
CA ARG A 189 11.62 12.19 -8.24
C ARG A 189 11.26 10.80 -8.74
N GLN A 190 10.15 10.69 -9.49
CA GLN A 190 9.63 9.43 -10.03
C GLN A 190 9.30 8.40 -8.93
N ASP A 191 8.81 8.87 -7.79
CA ASP A 191 8.29 8.03 -6.70
C ASP A 191 7.11 8.72 -6.00
N PHE A 192 6.40 7.94 -5.18
CA PHE A 192 5.36 8.40 -4.28
C PHE A 192 5.96 8.96 -2.99
N ILE A 193 5.89 10.29 -2.85
CA ILE A 193 6.49 11.04 -1.74
C ILE A 193 5.42 11.42 -0.73
N PRO A 194 5.64 11.19 0.58
CA PRO A 194 4.76 11.71 1.62
C PRO A 194 4.53 13.21 1.48
N ALA A 195 3.29 13.66 1.64
CA ALA A 195 2.91 15.06 1.44
C ALA A 195 3.73 16.05 2.30
N GLY A 196 4.14 15.63 3.51
CA GLY A 196 5.00 16.44 4.40
C GLY A 196 6.48 16.45 4.04
N ASP A 197 6.93 15.56 3.14
CA ASP A 197 8.31 15.44 2.67
C ASP A 197 8.50 16.04 1.24
N LEU A 198 7.43 16.53 0.63
CA LEU A 198 7.48 17.30 -0.62
C LEU A 198 8.09 18.69 -0.40
N ASN A 199 8.76 19.21 -1.43
CA ASN A 199 9.28 20.57 -1.41
C ASN A 199 8.35 21.55 -2.12
N ILE A 200 8.31 22.80 -1.66
CA ILE A 200 7.73 23.89 -2.44
C ILE A 200 8.56 24.05 -3.72
N GLY A 201 7.88 24.14 -4.87
CA GLY A 201 8.49 24.15 -6.21
C GLY A 201 8.74 22.77 -6.81
N GLU A 202 8.37 21.69 -6.11
CA GLU A 202 8.43 20.33 -6.65
C GLU A 202 7.27 20.07 -7.62
N GLN A 203 7.53 19.37 -8.72
CA GLN A 203 6.50 19.01 -9.70
C GLN A 203 5.77 17.72 -9.30
N VAL A 204 4.44 17.79 -9.27
CA VAL A 204 3.54 16.64 -9.06
C VAL A 204 2.69 16.38 -10.29
N ASP A 205 2.30 15.12 -10.50
CA ASP A 205 1.48 14.73 -11.65
C ASP A 205 0.01 15.11 -11.42
N THR A 206 -0.60 15.81 -12.38
CA THR A 206 -2.00 16.26 -12.32
C THR A 206 -2.77 15.92 -13.59
N LEU A 207 -4.10 16.11 -13.60
CA LEU A 207 -4.94 15.86 -14.79
C LEU A 207 -4.55 16.73 -16.00
N HIS A 208 -3.92 17.88 -15.76
CA HIS A 208 -3.52 18.82 -16.79
C HIS A 208 -2.00 18.85 -17.01
N GLY A 209 -1.32 17.75 -16.66
CA GLY A 209 0.13 17.60 -16.71
C GLY A 209 0.83 18.02 -15.41
N PRO A 210 2.17 18.00 -15.35
CA PRO A 210 2.92 18.35 -14.15
C PRO A 210 2.65 19.78 -13.68
N ARG A 211 2.46 19.96 -12.37
CA ARG A 211 2.22 21.26 -11.71
C ARG A 211 3.08 21.40 -10.46
N LEU A 212 3.36 22.63 -10.05
CA LEU A 212 4.23 22.90 -8.90
C LEU A 212 3.46 22.88 -7.59
N ILE A 213 4.08 22.34 -6.54
CA ILE A 213 3.66 22.63 -5.15
C ILE A 213 3.96 24.10 -4.85
N THR A 214 2.95 24.87 -4.47
CA THR A 214 3.08 26.31 -4.20
C THR A 214 3.10 26.64 -2.71
N ALA A 215 2.46 25.81 -1.88
CA ALA A 215 2.45 25.99 -0.43
C ALA A 215 2.23 24.67 0.31
N ILE A 216 2.89 24.54 1.47
CA ILE A 216 2.63 23.50 2.47
C ILE A 216 2.52 24.20 3.81
N THR A 217 1.37 24.10 4.48
CA THR A 217 1.13 24.77 5.76
C THR A 217 0.47 23.83 6.76
N PRO A 218 0.68 24.00 8.09
CA PRO A 218 -0.05 23.24 9.08
C PRO A 218 -1.56 23.47 8.96
N ARG A 219 -2.35 22.40 9.04
CA ARG A 219 -3.80 22.46 9.17
C ARG A 219 -4.19 22.27 10.65
N GLY A 220 -5.39 22.74 11.00
CA GLY A 220 -5.88 22.88 12.38
C GLY A 220 -6.07 21.55 13.15
N PRO A 221 -7.04 21.46 14.07
CA PRO A 221 -7.22 20.25 14.87
C PRO A 221 -7.52 19.01 14.00
N PRO A 222 -7.40 17.80 14.56
CA PRO A 222 -7.90 16.57 13.95
C PRO A 222 -9.25 16.75 13.25
N GLU A 223 -9.30 16.40 11.97
CA GLU A 223 -10.53 16.37 11.17
C GLU A 223 -10.83 14.92 10.76
N THR A 224 -12.07 14.67 10.36
CA THR A 224 -12.43 13.41 9.69
C THR A 224 -11.75 13.38 8.33
N VAL A 225 -11.02 12.31 8.07
CA VAL A 225 -10.33 12.07 6.81
C VAL A 225 -10.90 10.85 6.11
N TYR A 226 -10.73 10.83 4.80
CA TYR A 226 -11.25 9.80 3.92
C TYR A 226 -10.10 9.22 3.10
N ASN A 227 -10.10 7.91 2.92
CA ASN A 227 -9.23 7.22 1.99
C ASN A 227 -10.05 6.25 1.14
N LEU A 228 -9.55 5.89 -0.03
CA LEU A 228 -10.20 4.99 -0.97
C LEU A 228 -9.34 3.77 -1.24
N GLU A 229 -9.98 2.65 -1.56
CA GLU A 229 -9.36 1.55 -2.29
C GLU A 229 -9.94 1.55 -3.69
N VAL A 230 -9.06 1.51 -4.68
CA VAL A 230 -9.36 1.65 -6.10
C VAL A 230 -8.85 0.40 -6.79
N LEU A 231 -9.75 -0.28 -7.50
CA LEU A 231 -9.49 -1.58 -8.11
C LEU A 231 -8.24 -1.54 -8.99
N GLY A 232 -7.26 -2.37 -8.65
CA GLY A 232 -6.09 -2.65 -9.48
C GLY A 232 -5.01 -1.57 -9.50
N GLN A 233 -5.37 -0.29 -9.43
CA GLN A 233 -4.42 0.80 -9.60
C GLN A 233 -3.79 1.29 -8.31
N HIS A 234 -4.51 1.21 -7.20
CA HIS A 234 -4.06 1.74 -5.92
C HIS A 234 -3.72 3.25 -5.93
N VAL A 235 -4.26 4.00 -6.89
CA VAL A 235 -4.11 5.46 -7.00
C VAL A 235 -5.42 6.14 -7.39
N TYR A 236 -5.55 7.42 -7.10
CA TYR A 236 -6.63 8.28 -7.59
C TYR A 236 -6.21 9.74 -7.74
N ARG A 237 -7.07 10.56 -8.35
CA ARG A 237 -6.91 12.01 -8.45
C ARG A 237 -7.60 12.74 -7.29
N ALA A 238 -6.90 13.69 -6.68
CA ALA A 238 -7.41 14.52 -5.58
C ALA A 238 -7.11 16.01 -5.79
N GLY A 239 -7.92 16.88 -5.18
CA GLY A 239 -7.82 18.34 -5.36
C GLY A 239 -8.37 18.82 -6.70
N ASP A 240 -8.45 20.14 -6.87
CA ASP A 240 -9.05 20.77 -8.06
C ASP A 240 -8.17 20.55 -9.29
N ALA A 241 -6.84 20.57 -9.13
CA ALA A 241 -5.88 20.22 -10.18
C ALA A 241 -5.90 18.73 -10.56
N GLY A 242 -6.50 17.86 -9.74
CA GLY A 242 -6.53 16.42 -9.93
C GLY A 242 -5.13 15.80 -9.82
N VAL A 243 -4.48 16.01 -8.69
CA VAL A 243 -3.14 15.50 -8.36
C VAL A 243 -3.19 13.99 -8.13
N LEU A 244 -2.20 13.24 -8.63
CA LEU A 244 -2.12 11.79 -8.43
C LEU A 244 -1.65 11.47 -7.02
N VAL A 245 -2.50 10.79 -6.26
CA VAL A 245 -2.22 10.30 -4.91
C VAL A 245 -2.34 8.79 -4.83
N HIS A 246 -1.65 8.19 -3.88
CA HIS A 246 -1.65 6.75 -3.66
C HIS A 246 -2.63 6.36 -2.55
N ASN A 247 -3.39 5.27 -2.75
CA ASN A 247 -4.29 4.69 -1.75
C ASN A 247 -3.56 4.29 -0.48
N THR A 248 -2.30 3.87 -0.63
CA THR A 248 -1.50 3.38 0.48
C THR A 248 -0.59 4.44 1.04
N CYS A 249 -0.68 4.73 2.34
CA CYS A 249 0.31 5.58 3.01
C CYS A 249 1.68 4.88 3.01
N ASN A 250 2.72 5.53 2.48
CA ASN A 250 4.07 4.97 2.42
C ASN A 250 4.58 4.81 3.87
N GLN A 251 4.59 3.58 4.39
CA GLN A 251 5.01 3.33 5.77
C GLN A 251 6.49 3.01 5.84
N GLU A 252 7.25 4.02 6.24
CA GLU A 252 8.66 3.85 6.57
C GLU A 252 8.79 2.97 7.82
N ILE A 253 9.40 1.77 7.66
CA ILE A 253 9.83 0.96 8.80
C ILE A 253 11.17 1.52 9.26
N LEU A 254 11.21 2.14 10.45
CA LEU A 254 12.39 2.79 11.00
C LEU A 254 13.35 1.78 11.67
N PHE A 255 14.62 2.15 11.83
CA PHE A 255 15.55 1.43 12.69
C PHE A 255 15.19 1.60 14.16
N SER A 256 15.31 0.51 14.93
CA SER A 256 14.87 0.48 16.33
C SER A 256 15.99 0.61 17.36
N GLN A 257 17.23 0.80 16.94
CA GLN A 257 18.40 0.78 17.82
C GLN A 257 19.40 1.85 17.39
N PRO A 258 20.16 2.42 18.33
CA PRO A 258 21.12 3.49 18.03
C PRO A 258 22.36 3.02 17.26
N ASN A 259 22.57 1.70 17.11
CA ASN A 259 23.65 1.12 16.29
C ASN A 259 23.35 -0.34 15.93
N MET A 260 24.11 -0.90 14.99
CA MET A 260 24.13 -2.33 14.70
C MET A 260 25.55 -2.88 14.48
N LYS A 261 25.71 -4.20 14.60
CA LYS A 261 26.95 -4.87 14.13
C LYS A 261 26.90 -5.18 12.64
N PRO A 262 28.04 -5.19 11.92
CA PRO A 262 28.11 -5.41 10.48
C PRO A 262 27.75 -6.83 10.01
N ARG A 263 27.61 -7.80 10.93
CA ARG A 263 27.33 -9.21 10.58
C ARG A 263 26.04 -9.71 11.18
N PHE A 264 25.31 -10.50 10.40
CA PHE A 264 24.17 -11.28 10.87
C PHE A 264 24.62 -12.29 11.92
N ARG A 265 23.68 -12.67 12.79
CA ARG A 265 23.90 -13.68 13.81
C ARG A 265 24.14 -15.04 13.18
N ILE A 266 25.07 -15.81 13.73
CA ILE A 266 25.39 -17.18 13.28
C ILE A 266 24.23 -18.13 13.61
N ASP A 267 23.59 -17.92 14.76
CA ASP A 267 22.40 -18.61 15.26
C ASP A 267 21.09 -17.97 14.77
N GLY A 268 21.14 -17.18 13.69
CA GLY A 268 19.96 -16.52 13.12
C GLY A 268 18.99 -17.51 12.45
N PRO A 269 17.69 -17.18 12.41
CA PRO A 269 16.65 -18.09 11.89
C PRO A 269 16.68 -18.25 10.36
N ASN A 270 17.30 -17.32 9.63
CA ASN A 270 17.35 -17.37 8.18
C ASN A 270 18.71 -17.96 7.71
N PRO A 271 18.73 -19.17 7.12
CA PRO A 271 19.96 -19.85 6.72
C PRO A 271 20.69 -19.16 5.55
N LEU A 272 19.98 -18.36 4.73
CA LEU A 272 20.56 -17.67 3.57
C LEU A 272 21.48 -16.50 3.96
N ILE A 273 21.29 -15.96 5.17
CA ILE A 273 21.97 -14.75 5.65
C ILE A 273 22.76 -14.93 6.94
N ARG A 274 22.56 -16.02 7.70
CA ARG A 274 23.25 -16.24 8.98
C ARG A 274 24.77 -16.14 8.87
N GLY A 275 25.41 -15.42 9.80
CA GLY A 275 26.86 -15.19 9.84
C GLY A 275 27.46 -14.29 8.74
N ARG A 276 26.70 -13.97 7.69
CA ARG A 276 27.15 -13.12 6.58
C ARG A 276 27.26 -11.65 7.01
N SER A 277 28.04 -10.86 6.26
CA SER A 277 28.02 -9.40 6.47
C SER A 277 26.76 -8.79 5.85
N VAL A 278 26.31 -7.66 6.40
CA VAL A 278 25.19 -6.88 5.84
C VAL A 278 25.52 -6.43 4.41
N ALA A 279 26.77 -6.05 4.14
CA ALA A 279 27.23 -5.66 2.82
C ALA A 279 27.14 -6.80 1.79
N ASP A 280 27.54 -8.03 2.15
CA ASP A 280 27.46 -9.18 1.23
C ASP A 280 26.01 -9.53 0.89
N VAL A 281 25.11 -9.46 1.89
CA VAL A 281 23.68 -9.71 1.67
C VAL A 281 23.08 -8.61 0.79
N ALA A 282 23.45 -7.34 1.01
CA ALA A 282 23.01 -6.23 0.16
C ALA A 282 23.50 -6.38 -1.29
N ALA A 283 24.73 -6.86 -1.51
CA ALA A 283 25.26 -7.12 -2.84
C ALA A 283 24.50 -8.25 -3.57
N ASP A 284 24.18 -9.33 -2.86
CA ASP A 284 23.35 -10.42 -3.42
C ASP A 284 21.91 -9.94 -3.72
N LEU A 285 21.32 -9.10 -2.88
CA LEU A 285 20.01 -8.48 -3.13
C LEU A 285 20.02 -7.56 -4.35
N ARG A 286 21.07 -6.73 -4.50
CA ARG A 286 21.23 -5.80 -5.62
C ARG A 286 21.42 -6.53 -6.95
N SER A 287 22.16 -7.64 -6.94
CA SER A 287 22.40 -8.48 -8.12
C SER A 287 21.25 -9.44 -8.43
N GLY A 288 20.23 -9.54 -7.56
CA GLY A 288 19.10 -10.46 -7.72
C GLY A 288 19.39 -11.92 -7.36
N LYS A 289 20.59 -12.22 -6.84
CA LYS A 289 20.95 -13.55 -6.32
C LYS A 289 20.17 -13.90 -5.04
N LEU A 290 19.82 -12.89 -4.26
CA LEU A 290 18.78 -12.96 -3.24
C LEU A 290 17.63 -12.05 -3.66
N LYS A 291 16.40 -12.46 -3.37
CA LYS A 291 15.20 -11.64 -3.56
C LYS A 291 14.81 -10.98 -2.23
N PRO A 292 14.12 -9.83 -2.25
CA PRO A 292 13.55 -9.24 -1.05
C PRO A 292 12.68 -10.21 -0.23
N ASP A 293 11.94 -11.13 -0.88
CA ASP A 293 11.13 -12.17 -0.22
C ASP A 293 11.94 -13.20 0.58
N ASP A 294 13.23 -13.36 0.26
CA ASP A 294 14.13 -14.28 0.95
C ASP A 294 14.53 -13.75 2.34
N VAL A 295 14.26 -12.48 2.64
CA VAL A 295 14.72 -11.79 3.85
C VAL A 295 13.58 -11.07 4.58
N THR A 296 12.88 -11.82 5.45
CA THR A 296 11.76 -11.25 6.22
C THR A 296 12.18 -10.10 7.15
N VAL A 297 11.52 -8.96 7.03
CA VAL A 297 11.61 -7.85 8.00
C VAL A 297 10.57 -8.06 9.08
N TYR A 298 11.01 -8.25 10.32
CA TYR A 298 10.13 -8.24 11.48
C TYR A 298 10.01 -6.80 11.96
N PHE A 299 8.80 -6.32 12.21
CA PHE A 299 8.57 -4.95 12.66
C PHE A 299 7.59 -4.89 13.82
N PHE A 300 7.60 -3.78 14.57
CA PHE A 300 6.73 -3.56 15.71
C PHE A 300 6.35 -2.08 15.82
N ARG A 301 5.23 -1.81 16.50
CA ARG A 301 4.68 -0.46 16.66
C ARG A 301 5.12 0.18 17.97
N HIS A 302 5.51 1.45 17.91
CA HIS A 302 5.73 2.30 19.09
C HIS A 302 5.35 3.75 18.77
N LYS A 303 4.45 4.35 19.57
CA LYS A 303 3.98 5.75 19.43
C LYS A 303 3.59 6.11 17.98
N GLY A 304 2.76 5.29 17.33
CA GLY A 304 2.27 5.54 15.97
C GLY A 304 3.30 5.33 14.85
N LYS A 305 4.53 4.90 15.16
CA LYS A 305 5.58 4.61 14.17
C LYS A 305 5.93 3.12 14.12
N TYR A 306 6.48 2.70 12.98
CA TYR A 306 6.96 1.34 12.73
C TYR A 306 8.45 1.27 12.91
N TYR A 307 8.90 0.24 13.62
CA TYR A 307 10.32 0.01 13.85
C TYR A 307 10.65 -1.44 13.56
N THR A 308 11.79 -1.72 12.92
CA THR A 308 12.22 -3.10 12.68
C THR A 308 12.77 -3.74 13.95
N ALA A 309 12.34 -4.97 14.25
CA ALA A 309 12.94 -5.79 15.32
C ALA A 309 14.29 -6.40 14.90
N ASN A 310 14.63 -6.36 13.60
CA ASN A 310 15.83 -6.94 13.02
C ASN A 310 16.56 -5.96 12.08
N ASN A 311 17.06 -4.85 12.64
CA ASN A 311 17.80 -3.78 11.95
C ASN A 311 18.72 -4.24 10.81
N ARG A 312 19.48 -5.33 10.96
CA ARG A 312 20.41 -5.80 9.92
C ARG A 312 19.73 -6.20 8.61
N THR A 313 18.52 -6.76 8.69
CA THR A 313 17.77 -7.18 7.50
C THR A 313 17.28 -5.95 6.75
N LEU A 314 16.63 -5.02 7.46
CA LEU A 314 16.19 -3.76 6.88
C LEU A 314 17.37 -2.97 6.30
N ALA A 315 18.52 -2.98 6.98
CA ALA A 315 19.73 -2.31 6.52
C ALA A 315 20.33 -2.91 5.26
N ALA A 316 20.28 -4.24 5.09
CA ALA A 316 20.74 -4.90 3.87
C ALA A 316 19.84 -4.53 2.68
N LEU A 317 18.53 -4.44 2.89
CA LEU A 317 17.55 -4.00 1.89
C LEU A 317 17.79 -2.51 1.52
N ALA A 318 17.94 -1.65 2.52
CA ALA A 318 18.25 -0.22 2.33
C ALA A 318 19.54 -0.03 1.51
N LEU A 319 20.64 -0.69 1.89
CA LEU A 319 21.89 -0.64 1.12
C LEU A 319 21.76 -1.18 -0.31
N ALA A 320 20.85 -2.12 -0.54
CA ALA A 320 20.60 -2.67 -1.88
C ALA A 320 19.70 -1.77 -2.74
N GLY A 321 19.14 -0.68 -2.18
CA GLY A 321 18.11 0.13 -2.84
C GLY A 321 16.82 -0.66 -3.06
N LYS A 322 16.46 -1.54 -2.11
CA LYS A 322 15.27 -2.41 -2.20
C LYS A 322 14.31 -2.12 -1.04
N LYS A 323 13.03 -2.04 -1.34
CA LYS A 323 11.94 -1.97 -0.35
C LYS A 323 11.69 -3.38 0.23
N PRO A 324 11.32 -3.54 1.52
CA PRO A 324 10.90 -4.83 2.07
C PRO A 324 9.61 -5.32 1.41
N THR A 325 9.61 -6.56 0.91
CA THR A 325 8.41 -7.19 0.30
C THR A 325 7.79 -8.25 1.21
N LYS A 326 8.57 -8.83 2.13
CA LYS A 326 8.10 -9.80 3.14
C LYS A 326 8.27 -9.22 4.53
N THR A 327 7.18 -8.75 5.11
CA THR A 327 7.15 -8.15 6.44
C THR A 327 6.29 -8.97 7.41
N LEU A 328 6.67 -9.02 8.68
CA LEU A 328 5.89 -9.68 9.73
C LEU A 328 5.85 -8.81 10.98
N GLN A 329 4.65 -8.41 11.41
CA GLN A 329 4.49 -7.69 12.66
C GLN A 329 4.74 -8.61 13.85
N VAL A 330 5.52 -8.13 14.82
CA VAL A 330 5.78 -8.81 16.09
C VAL A 330 5.30 -7.97 17.26
N ARG A 331 4.91 -8.65 18.34
CA ARG A 331 4.46 -7.97 19.56
C ARG A 331 5.57 -7.06 20.12
N THR A 332 5.21 -5.84 20.48
CA THR A 332 6.12 -4.90 21.15
C THR A 332 6.49 -5.42 22.54
N THR A 333 7.70 -5.97 22.67
CA THR A 333 8.24 -6.46 23.94
C THR A 333 8.86 -5.32 24.76
N LYS A 334 9.02 -5.53 26.08
CA LYS A 334 9.74 -4.58 26.95
C LYS A 334 11.14 -4.25 26.44
N LYS A 335 11.82 -5.22 25.82
CA LYS A 335 13.16 -5.04 25.25
C LYS A 335 13.15 -4.13 24.04
N LEU A 336 12.19 -4.32 23.13
CA LEU A 336 12.04 -3.49 21.93
C LEU A 336 11.67 -2.05 22.30
N ARG A 337 10.77 -1.87 23.28
CA ARG A 337 10.43 -0.55 23.82
C ARG A 337 11.66 0.20 24.36
N LYS A 338 12.44 -0.44 25.23
CA LYS A 338 13.67 0.15 25.79
C LYS A 338 14.70 0.52 24.71
N ALA A 339 14.75 -0.23 23.61
CA ALA A 339 15.67 0.07 22.52
C ALA A 339 15.30 1.38 21.80
N ILE A 340 14.00 1.61 21.57
CA ILE A 340 13.47 2.86 21.02
C ILE A 340 13.67 4.01 21.98
N GLU A 341 13.27 3.87 23.25
CA GLU A 341 13.44 4.91 24.26
C GLU A 341 14.92 5.34 24.35
N LYS A 342 15.85 4.39 24.31
CA LYS A 342 17.29 4.70 24.27
C LYS A 342 17.70 5.46 23.00
N MET A 343 17.19 5.07 21.84
CA MET A 343 17.48 5.77 20.58
C MET A 343 16.92 7.20 20.59
N GLU A 344 15.69 7.39 21.08
CA GLU A 344 15.05 8.69 21.25
C GLU A 344 15.86 9.60 22.19
N THR A 345 16.36 9.07 23.31
CA THR A 345 17.22 9.84 24.23
C THR A 345 18.54 10.31 23.62
N LEU A 346 19.00 9.64 22.56
CA LEU A 346 20.21 10.00 21.82
C LEU A 346 19.89 10.89 20.61
N GLY A 347 18.64 11.35 20.45
CA GLY A 347 18.20 12.21 19.35
C GLY A 347 18.08 11.48 17.99
N GLY A 348 18.08 10.15 17.97
CA GLY A 348 18.00 9.38 16.73
C GLY A 348 16.59 9.36 16.15
N SER A 349 16.45 9.73 14.87
CA SER A 349 15.18 9.69 14.13
C SER A 349 14.74 8.26 13.75
N GLY A 350 15.66 7.30 13.79
CA GLY A 350 15.46 5.95 13.27
C GLY A 350 15.63 5.82 11.74
N ARG A 351 15.86 6.92 11.01
CA ARG A 351 16.12 6.90 9.56
C ARG A 351 17.58 6.56 9.22
N VAL A 352 18.50 6.81 10.16
CA VAL A 352 19.92 6.50 10.02
C VAL A 352 20.33 5.53 11.12
N ILE A 353 21.16 4.56 10.78
CA ILE A 353 21.76 3.66 11.76
C ILE A 353 23.27 3.50 11.54
N PRO A 354 24.10 3.76 12.57
CA PRO A 354 25.53 3.51 12.51
C PRO A 354 25.86 2.03 12.63
N VAL A 355 26.85 1.59 11.84
CA VAL A 355 27.42 0.24 11.87
C VAL A 355 28.74 0.23 12.65
N THR A 356 28.83 -0.60 13.70
CA THR A 356 30.01 -0.67 14.59
C THR A 356 30.56 -2.09 14.75
N GLU A 357 31.87 -2.25 14.91
CA GLU A 357 32.48 -3.57 15.17
C GLU A 357 32.22 -4.04 16.62
N LEU A 358 32.35 -3.12 17.57
CA LEU A 358 32.29 -3.37 19.00
C LEU A 358 31.02 -2.78 19.64
N ARG A 359 30.61 -3.37 20.77
CA ARG A 359 29.37 -2.98 21.51
C ARG A 359 29.49 -1.61 22.19
N ASP A 360 30.70 -1.17 22.48
CA ASP A 360 31.04 0.11 23.10
C ASP A 360 31.18 1.25 22.07
N GLY A 361 31.06 0.95 20.77
CA GLY A 361 31.27 1.93 19.70
C GLY A 361 32.74 2.18 19.37
N GLY A 362 33.68 1.35 19.84
CA GLY A 362 35.12 1.58 19.68
C GLY A 362 35.63 1.63 18.23
N ARG A 363 34.82 1.25 17.25
CA ARG A 363 35.07 1.51 15.82
C ARG A 363 33.77 1.67 15.04
N TRP A 364 33.49 2.90 14.63
CA TRP A 364 32.45 3.25 13.66
C TRP A 364 32.95 2.92 12.25
N LEU A 365 32.14 2.21 11.47
CA LEU A 365 32.49 1.81 10.11
C LEU A 365 31.86 2.75 9.09
N PHE A 366 30.54 2.91 9.15
CA PHE A 366 29.73 3.75 8.25
C PHE A 366 28.29 3.82 8.77
N ASP A 367 27.49 4.71 8.18
CA ASP A 367 26.06 4.84 8.43
C ASP A 367 25.25 4.24 7.28
N ILE A 368 24.08 3.69 7.61
CA ILE A 368 23.09 3.25 6.64
C ILE A 368 21.87 4.15 6.77
N LEU A 369 21.56 4.85 5.69
CA LEU A 369 20.34 5.64 5.52
C LEU A 369 19.24 4.72 5.01
N LEU A 370 18.05 4.80 5.60
CA LEU A 370 16.87 4.34 4.88
C LEU A 370 16.78 5.18 3.61
N PRO A 371 16.50 4.56 2.44
CA PRO A 371 16.15 5.33 1.28
C PRO A 371 14.96 6.19 1.69
N ILE A 372 15.16 7.50 1.69
CA ILE A 372 14.06 8.43 1.49
C ILE A 372 13.49 7.97 0.14
N ALA A 373 12.17 7.84 0.00
CA ALA A 373 11.59 7.77 -1.33
C ALA A 373 12.16 9.00 -2.03
N ASP A 374 13.16 8.77 -2.88
CA ASP A 374 13.88 9.87 -3.51
C ASP A 374 12.87 10.62 -4.30
#